data_AF-X1H958-F1
#
_entry.id   AF-X1H958-F1
#
_cell.length_a   1.000
_cell.length_b   1.000
_cell.length_c   1.000
_cell.angle_alpha   90.00
_cell.angle_beta   90.00
_cell.angle_gamma   90.00
#
_symmetry.space_group_name_H-M   'P 1'
#
loop_
_entity.id
_entity.type
_entity.pdbx_description
1 polymer ?
#
loop_
_entity_poly.entity_id
_entity_poly.type
_entity_poly.pdbx_seq_one_letter_code
_entity_poly.pdbx_strand_id
1 'polypeptide(L)'
;ILKMVSKERRKELEKSEYKLRIKIAEIHGSGKPKDPVHFKNLRAEIHWGLQELLEDLDLPNDREVSSQLMALKYKTNSAGQIVIIPKEEIKEKLGRSPDLAEAIIYALADIKPVLDPRITRL
;
A
#
# COMPACT_ATOMS: atom_id res chain seq x y z
N ILE A 1 11.74 0.16 -6.95
CA ILE A 1 12.65 0.96 -6.11
C ILE A 1 13.82 1.54 -6.93
N LEU A 2 14.67 0.74 -7.57
CA LEU A 2 15.74 1.29 -8.44
C LEU A 2 15.19 2.18 -9.57
N LYS A 3 14.00 1.89 -10.13
CA LYS A 3 13.36 2.72 -11.17
C LYS A 3 13.02 4.17 -10.76
N MET A 4 12.93 4.49 -9.46
CA MET A 4 12.69 5.85 -8.93
C MET A 4 13.99 6.62 -8.64
N VAL A 5 15.14 5.98 -8.87
CA VAL A 5 16.47 6.57 -8.67
C VAL A 5 17.03 6.95 -10.04
N SER A 6 17.71 8.10 -10.13
CA SER A 6 18.33 8.56 -11.38
C SER A 6 19.31 7.53 -11.94
N LYS A 7 19.56 7.59 -13.25
CA LYS A 7 20.39 6.59 -13.95
C LYS A 7 21.82 6.59 -13.41
N GLU A 8 22.32 7.77 -13.00
CA GLU A 8 23.62 7.99 -12.39
C GLU A 8 23.69 7.37 -10.99
N ARG A 9 22.65 7.59 -10.17
CA ARG A 9 22.60 7.09 -8.79
C ARG A 9 22.38 5.57 -8.73
N ARG A 10 21.73 4.96 -9.74
CA ARG A 10 21.72 3.49 -9.91
C ARG A 10 23.11 2.94 -10.17
N LYS A 11 23.87 3.55 -11.10
CA LYS A 11 25.24 3.12 -11.41
C LYS A 11 26.18 3.28 -10.20
N GLU A 12 26.00 4.32 -9.39
CA GLU A 12 26.70 4.46 -8.11
C GLU A 12 26.32 3.35 -7.13
N LEU A 13 25.03 3.08 -6.95
CA LEU A 13 24.54 2.05 -6.05
C LEU A 13 24.90 0.63 -6.50
N GLU A 14 25.05 0.41 -7.81
CA GLU A 14 25.55 -0.84 -8.40
C GLU A 14 27.07 -0.99 -8.24
N LYS A 15 27.82 0.14 -8.17
CA LYS A 15 29.27 0.15 -7.93
C LYS A 15 29.64 0.06 -6.45
N SER A 16 28.86 0.68 -5.57
CA SER A 16 28.91 0.37 -4.15
C SER A 16 28.37 -1.04 -3.98
N GLU A 17 28.98 -1.93 -3.21
CA GLU A 17 28.40 -3.24 -2.89
C GLU A 17 27.14 -3.12 -1.98
N TYR A 18 26.28 -2.14 -2.21
CA TYR A 18 25.12 -1.85 -1.41
C TYR A 18 24.06 -2.92 -1.64
N LYS A 19 24.09 -3.97 -0.82
CA LYS A 19 23.06 -5.00 -0.76
C LYS A 19 21.99 -4.56 0.22
N LEU A 20 20.76 -4.37 -0.28
CA LEU A 20 19.59 -4.22 0.59
C LEU A 20 19.46 -5.47 1.46
N ARG A 21 19.43 -5.29 2.78
CA ARG A 21 19.27 -6.40 3.75
C ARG A 21 17.85 -6.98 3.77
N ILE A 22 16.91 -6.26 3.17
CA ILE A 22 15.50 -6.58 3.07
C ILE A 22 15.16 -6.94 1.62
N LYS A 23 14.44 -8.05 1.40
CA LYS A 23 13.82 -8.31 0.11
C LYS A 23 12.61 -7.38 -0.05
N ILE A 24 12.48 -6.86 -1.26
CA ILE A 24 11.30 -6.10 -1.65
C ILE A 24 10.15 -7.11 -1.81
N ALA A 25 9.09 -6.94 -1.04
CA ALA A 25 7.85 -7.69 -1.20
C ALA A 25 6.87 -6.88 -2.08
N GLU A 26 6.33 -7.52 -3.10
CA GLU A 26 5.25 -6.95 -3.90
C GLU A 26 3.91 -7.19 -3.20
N ILE A 27 3.03 -6.17 -3.22
CA ILE A 27 1.66 -6.29 -2.73
C ILE A 27 0.71 -6.27 -3.91
N HIS A 28 0.13 -7.44 -4.22
CA HIS A 28 -0.86 -7.56 -5.28
C HIS A 28 -2.27 -7.33 -4.72
N GLY A 29 -2.81 -6.12 -4.87
CA GLY A 29 -4.09 -5.72 -4.25
C GLY A 29 -5.31 -6.57 -4.67
N SER A 30 -5.32 -7.12 -5.89
CA SER A 30 -6.34 -8.08 -6.37
C SER A 30 -6.15 -9.50 -5.83
N GLY A 31 -5.10 -9.74 -5.04
CA GLY A 31 -4.82 -11.02 -4.40
C GLY A 31 -5.87 -11.42 -3.38
N LYS A 32 -5.77 -12.67 -2.91
CA LYS A 32 -6.67 -13.24 -1.90
C LYS A 32 -6.46 -12.54 -0.54
N PRO A 33 -7.53 -12.10 0.14
CA PRO A 33 -7.44 -11.58 1.50
C PRO A 33 -7.26 -12.72 2.52
N LYS A 34 -6.86 -12.39 3.74
CA LYS A 34 -6.82 -13.35 4.87
C LYS A 34 -8.23 -13.75 5.29
N ASP A 35 -9.17 -12.81 5.29
CA ASP A 35 -10.59 -13.05 5.52
C ASP A 35 -11.42 -12.90 4.22
N PRO A 36 -11.56 -13.98 3.42
CA PRO A 36 -12.36 -13.97 2.21
C PRO A 36 -13.87 -14.02 2.46
N VAL A 37 -14.33 -14.14 3.71
CA VAL A 37 -15.76 -14.06 4.02
C VAL A 37 -16.20 -12.60 4.01
N HIS A 38 -15.39 -11.71 4.58
CA HIS A 38 -15.73 -10.29 4.70
C HIS A 38 -15.15 -9.42 3.58
N PHE A 39 -14.02 -9.79 2.97
CA PHE A 39 -13.34 -8.96 1.97
C PHE A 39 -13.29 -9.61 0.60
N LYS A 40 -13.48 -8.80 -0.46
CA LYS A 40 -13.39 -9.29 -1.84
C LYS A 40 -11.95 -9.59 -2.27
N ASN A 41 -10.99 -8.79 -1.81
CA ASN A 41 -9.58 -8.90 -2.18
C ASN A 41 -8.67 -8.30 -1.08
N LEU A 42 -7.37 -8.52 -1.21
CA LEU A 42 -6.36 -8.02 -0.28
C LEU A 42 -6.40 -6.49 -0.13
N ARG A 43 -6.66 -5.75 -1.22
CA ARG A 43 -6.83 -4.29 -1.14
C ARG A 43 -7.98 -3.91 -0.19
N ALA A 44 -9.11 -4.58 -0.27
CA ALA A 44 -10.25 -4.29 0.61
C ALA A 44 -9.93 -4.54 2.08
N GLU A 45 -9.23 -5.63 2.36
CA GLU A 45 -8.79 -5.96 3.71
C GLU A 45 -7.79 -4.94 4.27
N ILE A 46 -6.76 -4.55 3.50
CA ILE A 46 -5.76 -3.55 3.94
C ILE A 46 -6.43 -2.19 4.20
N HIS A 47 -7.33 -1.76 3.32
CA HIS A 47 -8.07 -0.50 3.51
C HIS A 47 -8.95 -0.54 4.76
N TRP A 48 -9.55 -1.69 5.07
CA TRP A 48 -10.36 -1.84 6.28
C TRP A 48 -9.50 -1.76 7.54
N GLY A 49 -8.31 -2.35 7.53
CA GLY A 49 -7.35 -2.23 8.63
C GLY A 49 -6.99 -0.78 8.97
N LEU A 50 -6.91 0.14 7.99
CA LEU A 50 -6.75 1.56 8.28
C LEU A 50 -7.92 2.12 9.10
N GLN A 51 -9.16 1.73 8.79
CA GLN A 51 -10.33 2.20 9.54
C GLN A 51 -10.27 1.73 10.99
N GLU A 52 -9.90 0.47 11.21
CA GLU A 52 -9.76 -0.12 12.55
C GLU A 52 -8.66 0.55 13.38
N LEU A 53 -7.60 1.02 12.73
CA LEU A 53 -6.47 1.68 13.38
C LEU A 53 -6.60 3.21 13.43
N LEU A 54 -7.61 3.81 12.82
CA LEU A 54 -7.64 5.26 12.56
C LEU A 54 -7.60 6.09 13.85
N GLU A 55 -8.23 5.61 14.93
CA GLU A 55 -8.23 6.27 16.24
C GLU A 55 -6.87 6.19 16.95
N ASP A 56 -6.05 5.19 16.59
CA ASP A 56 -4.72 4.93 17.18
C ASP A 56 -3.57 5.50 16.34
N LEU A 57 -3.85 6.05 15.16
CA LEU A 57 -2.84 6.55 14.22
C LEU A 57 -2.76 8.08 14.25
N ASP A 58 -1.53 8.60 14.38
CA ASP A 58 -1.24 10.00 14.09
C ASP A 58 -0.96 10.15 12.58
N LEU A 59 -1.90 10.77 11.87
CA LEU A 59 -1.79 10.99 10.44
C LEU A 59 -1.11 12.34 10.14
N PRO A 60 -0.35 12.44 9.03
CA PRO A 60 0.23 13.71 8.61
C PRO A 60 -0.84 14.81 8.52
N ASN A 61 -0.58 15.95 9.15
CA ASN A 61 -1.42 17.15 9.05
C ASN A 61 -1.22 17.83 7.68
N ASP A 62 -1.71 17.17 6.64
CA ASP A 62 -1.57 17.56 5.25
C ASP A 62 -2.95 17.53 4.58
N ARG A 63 -3.34 18.66 3.96
CA ARG A 63 -4.66 18.82 3.34
C ARG A 63 -4.87 17.85 2.17
N GLU A 64 -3.82 17.51 1.44
CA GLU A 64 -3.87 16.58 0.33
C GLU A 64 -4.14 15.17 0.83
N VAL A 65 -3.44 14.74 1.89
CA VAL A 65 -3.68 13.46 2.57
C VAL A 65 -5.13 13.37 3.05
N SER A 66 -5.63 14.38 3.77
CA SER A 66 -7.02 14.40 4.25
C SER A 66 -8.02 14.34 3.09
N SER A 67 -7.82 15.13 2.03
CA SER A 67 -8.70 15.14 0.86
C SER A 67 -8.74 13.77 0.17
N GLN A 68 -7.60 13.10 0.03
CA GLN A 68 -7.54 11.78 -0.61
C GLN A 68 -8.19 10.70 0.27
N LEU A 69 -7.93 10.70 1.58
CA LEU A 69 -8.55 9.75 2.52
C LEU A 69 -10.08 9.90 2.57
N MET A 70 -10.60 11.13 2.58
CA MET A 70 -12.05 11.38 2.60
C MET A 70 -12.77 10.91 1.33
N ALA A 71 -12.06 10.85 0.19
CA ALA A 71 -12.63 10.38 -1.08
C ALA A 71 -12.70 8.85 -1.19
N LEU A 72 -11.98 8.11 -0.34
CA LEU A 72 -12.08 6.66 -0.29
C LEU A 72 -13.46 6.23 0.20
N LYS A 73 -14.07 5.30 -0.54
CA LYS A 73 -15.35 4.69 -0.20
C LYS A 73 -15.28 3.19 -0.43
N TYR A 74 -16.17 2.47 0.23
CA TYR A 74 -16.41 1.06 -0.03
C TYR A 74 -17.86 0.83 -0.43
N LYS A 75 -18.11 -0.31 -1.03
CA LYS A 75 -19.42 -0.89 -1.30
C LYS A 75 -19.43 -2.34 -0.85
N THR A 76 -20.62 -2.90 -0.70
CA THR A 76 -20.79 -4.34 -0.54
C THR A 76 -21.14 -4.97 -1.89
N ASN A 77 -20.59 -6.14 -2.18
CA ASN A 77 -20.99 -6.91 -3.36
C ASN A 77 -22.18 -7.83 -3.04
N SER A 78 -22.66 -8.57 -4.04
CA SER A 78 -23.77 -9.52 -3.88
C SER A 78 -23.48 -10.68 -2.92
N ALA A 79 -22.22 -10.95 -2.62
CA ALA A 79 -21.79 -11.94 -1.63
C ALA A 79 -21.63 -11.33 -0.21
N GLY A 80 -22.01 -10.07 -0.01
CA GLY A 80 -21.87 -9.37 1.27
C GLY A 80 -20.45 -8.90 1.60
N GLN A 81 -19.50 -9.09 0.71
CA GLN A 81 -18.11 -8.71 0.94
C GLN A 81 -17.88 -7.23 0.69
N ILE A 82 -16.97 -6.64 1.44
CA ILE A 82 -16.46 -5.28 1.26
C ILE A 82 -15.60 -5.21 0.00
N VAL A 83 -15.86 -4.17 -0.81
CA VAL A 83 -15.13 -3.81 -2.02
C VAL A 83 -14.82 -2.32 -1.98
N ILE A 84 -13.54 -1.97 -2.06
CA ILE A 84 -13.14 -0.56 -2.19
C ILE A 84 -13.40 -0.10 -3.62
N ILE A 85 -13.90 1.13 -3.78
CA ILE A 85 -14.16 1.69 -5.12
C ILE A 85 -12.87 1.72 -5.97
N PRO A 86 -12.99 1.63 -7.32
CA PRO A 86 -11.84 1.65 -8.21
C PRO A 86 -11.05 2.97 -8.12
N LYS A 87 -9.77 2.94 -8.47
CA LYS A 87 -8.93 4.15 -8.45
C LYS A 87 -9.42 5.19 -9.45
N GLU A 88 -9.97 4.73 -10.56
CA GLU A 88 -10.54 5.53 -11.63
C GLU A 88 -11.72 6.36 -11.10
N GLU A 89 -12.62 5.75 -10.32
CA GLU A 89 -13.75 6.45 -9.71
C GLU A 89 -13.30 7.50 -8.68
N ILE A 90 -12.26 7.20 -7.89
CA ILE A 90 -11.69 8.16 -6.95
C ILE A 90 -11.07 9.34 -7.71
N LYS A 91 -10.35 9.04 -8.81
CA LYS A 91 -9.71 10.03 -9.66
C LYS A 91 -10.72 10.93 -10.37
N GLU A 92 -11.85 10.39 -10.82
CA GLU A 92 -12.96 11.17 -11.38
C GLU A 92 -13.50 12.19 -10.37
N LYS A 93 -13.58 11.83 -9.09
CA LYS A 93 -14.06 12.73 -8.02
C LYS A 93 -13.01 13.75 -7.60
N LEU A 94 -11.74 13.36 -7.49
CA LEU A 94 -10.66 14.22 -7.00
C LEU A 94 -9.95 15.03 -8.10
N GLY A 95 -10.11 14.64 -9.37
CA GLY A 95 -9.31 15.15 -10.49
C GLY A 95 -7.86 14.63 -10.52
N ARG A 96 -7.47 13.75 -9.59
CA ARG A 96 -6.10 13.22 -9.43
C ARG A 96 -6.09 11.87 -8.72
N SER A 97 -4.98 11.12 -8.86
CA SER A 97 -4.83 9.82 -8.20
C SER A 97 -4.67 9.97 -6.68
N PRO A 98 -5.28 9.10 -5.85
CA PRO A 98 -5.18 9.14 -4.39
C PRO A 98 -3.87 8.50 -3.88
N ASP A 99 -2.72 8.85 -4.47
CA ASP A 99 -1.46 8.13 -4.26
C ASP A 99 -0.91 8.26 -2.84
N LEU A 100 -1.10 9.39 -2.16
CA LEU A 100 -0.64 9.61 -0.78
C LEU A 100 -1.46 8.76 0.19
N ALA A 101 -2.78 8.77 0.03
CA ALA A 101 -3.66 7.92 0.84
C ALA A 101 -3.36 6.43 0.64
N GLU A 102 -3.20 6.01 -0.62
CA GLU A 102 -2.85 4.62 -0.94
C GLU A 102 -1.47 4.24 -0.36
N ALA A 103 -0.49 5.13 -0.37
CA ALA A 103 0.83 4.87 0.24
C ALA A 103 0.72 4.63 1.75
N ILE A 104 -0.06 5.45 2.46
CA ILE A 104 -0.31 5.27 3.91
C ILE A 104 -0.99 3.93 4.16
N ILE A 105 -2.04 3.62 3.40
CA ILE A 105 -2.82 2.38 3.57
C ILE A 105 -1.95 1.14 3.33
N TYR A 106 -1.17 1.12 2.26
CA TYR A 106 -0.30 -0.01 1.95
C TYR A 106 0.89 -0.13 2.91
N ALA A 107 1.27 0.94 3.62
CA ALA A 107 2.26 0.87 4.69
C ALA A 107 1.76 0.08 5.91
N LEU A 108 0.43 -0.02 6.09
CA LEU A 108 -0.22 -0.79 7.15
C LEU A 108 -0.48 -2.25 6.74
N ALA A 109 -0.11 -2.65 5.52
CA ALA A 109 -0.30 -4.03 5.08
C ALA A 109 0.53 -4.99 5.95
N ASP A 110 -0.15 -5.94 6.61
CA ASP A 110 0.51 -7.00 7.38
C ASP A 110 1.16 -8.04 6.46
N ILE A 111 2.30 -7.64 5.90
CA ILE A 111 3.19 -8.41 5.04
C ILE A 111 4.59 -8.38 5.64
N LYS A 112 5.05 -9.55 6.10
CA LYS A 112 6.36 -9.67 6.75
C LYS A 112 7.48 -9.42 5.73
N PRO A 113 8.43 -8.51 6.01
CA PRO A 113 9.60 -8.35 5.16
C PRO A 113 10.39 -9.66 5.16
N VAL A 114 10.74 -10.14 3.97
CA VAL A 114 11.59 -11.33 3.86
C VAL A 114 13.04 -10.84 3.91
N LEU A 115 13.78 -11.21 4.96
CA LEU A 115 15.22 -10.92 5.02
C LEU A 115 15.94 -11.65 3.87
N ASP A 116 17.00 -11.05 3.32
CA ASP A 116 17.83 -11.80 2.36
C ASP A 116 18.63 -12.87 3.14
N PRO A 117 18.37 -14.17 2.92
CA PRO A 117 19.06 -15.24 3.64
C PRO A 117 20.58 -15.24 3.42
N ARG A 118 21.08 -14.54 2.39
CA ARG A 118 22.51 -14.36 2.11
C ARG A 118 23.20 -13.35 3.03
N ILE A 119 22.45 -12.58 3.82
CA ILE A 119 22.99 -11.54 4.74
C ILE A 119 22.81 -11.95 6.21
N THR A 120 21.88 -12.84 6.54
CA THR A 120 21.62 -13.33 7.91
C THR A 120 22.64 -14.36 8.44
N ARG A 121 23.67 -14.71 7.67
CA ARG A 121 24.84 -15.47 8.15
C ARG A 121 26.03 -14.52 8.26
N LEU A 122 26.09 -13.77 9.36
CA LEU A 122 27.28 -13.07 9.85
C LEU A 122 27.44 -13.42 11.33
#